data_AF-A0AAE9UNT4-F1
#
_entry.id   AF-A0AAE9UNT4-F1
#
_cell.length_a   1.000
_cell.length_b   1.000
_cell.length_c   1.000
_cell.angle_alpha   90.00
_cell.angle_beta   90.00
_cell.angle_gamma   90.00
#
_symmetry.space_group_name_H-M   'P 1'
#
loop_
_entity.id
_entity.type
_entity.pdbx_description
1 polymer ?
#
loop_
_entity_poly.entity_id
_entity_poly.type
_entity_poly.pdbx_seq_one_letter_code
_entity_poly.pdbx_strand_id
1 'polypeptide(L)'
;MILGNICTAFLTKKLSIRTAILVSNMANLTISFGILFSDYSLILFGGFGSAFFMGIINPKLQELFFKQVPEDKMGAIESGLGFLITCIGSLLSMFMVFIATQHTELSAHLSMGILVFSSFLLVRIKSDV
;
A
#
# COMPACT_ATOMS: atom_id res chain seq x y z
N MET A 1 -10.06 -2.55 -5.24
CA MET A 1 -9.04 -3.26 -6.06
C MET A 1 -9.53 -3.64 -7.44
N ILE A 2 -10.60 -4.45 -7.58
CA ILE A 2 -11.07 -4.95 -8.90
C ILE A 2 -11.33 -3.80 -9.89
N LEU A 3 -12.08 -2.77 -9.49
CA LEU A 3 -12.35 -1.59 -10.32
C LEU A 3 -11.08 -0.84 -10.72
N GLY A 4 -10.13 -0.67 -9.79
CA GLY A 4 -8.83 -0.07 -10.09
C GLY A 4 -8.04 -0.88 -11.11
N ASN A 5 -8.04 -2.21 -10.95
CA ASN A 5 -7.33 -3.12 -11.84
C ASN A 5 -7.88 -3.07 -13.28
N ILE A 6 -9.19 -3.06 -13.44
CA ILE A 6 -9.85 -2.90 -14.76
C ILE A 6 -9.49 -1.55 -15.37
N CYS A 7 -9.50 -0.48 -14.57
CA CYS A 7 -9.18 0.86 -15.03
C CYS A 7 -7.68 1.07 -15.30
N THR A 8 -6.80 0.14 -14.89
CA THR A 8 -5.35 0.22 -15.13
C THR A 8 -5.03 0.37 -16.61
N ALA A 9 -5.73 -0.34 -17.50
CA ALA A 9 -5.49 -0.28 -18.95
C ALA A 9 -5.78 1.10 -19.56
N PHE A 10 -6.68 1.88 -18.94
CA PHE A 10 -7.03 3.23 -19.39
C PHE A 10 -6.18 4.31 -18.70
N LEU A 11 -5.92 4.15 -17.40
CA LEU A 11 -5.19 5.12 -16.58
C LEU A 11 -3.66 5.01 -16.73
N THR A 12 -3.14 3.86 -17.17
CA THR A 12 -1.71 3.65 -17.51
C THR A 12 -1.17 4.71 -18.46
N LYS A 13 -1.98 5.18 -19.42
CA LYS A 13 -1.57 6.18 -20.42
C LYS A 13 -1.49 7.62 -19.88
N LYS A 14 -2.12 7.91 -18.74
CA LYS A 14 -2.22 9.28 -18.19
C LYS A 14 -1.60 9.44 -16.79
N LEU A 15 -1.41 8.36 -16.04
CA LEU A 15 -0.98 8.40 -14.64
C LEU A 15 0.32 7.62 -14.44
N SER A 16 1.36 8.34 -14.01
CA SER A 16 2.63 7.75 -13.55
C SER A 16 2.41 6.90 -12.29
N ILE A 17 3.21 5.85 -12.13
CA ILE A 17 3.23 5.02 -10.92
C ILE A 17 3.50 5.88 -9.67
N ARG A 18 4.37 6.88 -9.78
CA ARG A 18 4.72 7.76 -8.65
C ARG A 18 3.51 8.56 -8.16
N THR A 19 2.75 9.13 -9.09
CA THR A 19 1.52 9.86 -8.74
C THR A 19 0.44 8.92 -8.22
N ALA A 20 0.31 7.71 -8.75
CA ALA A 20 -0.62 6.72 -8.21
C ALA A 20 -0.28 6.33 -6.76
N ILE A 21 1.00 6.07 -6.45
CA ILE A 21 1.47 5.78 -5.09
C ILE A 21 1.23 6.97 -4.16
N LEU A 22 1.53 8.20 -4.62
CA LEU A 22 1.31 9.41 -3.82
C LEU A 22 -0.17 9.60 -3.49
N VAL A 23 -1.07 9.44 -4.46
CA VAL A 23 -2.51 9.56 -4.23
C VAL A 23 -3.03 8.41 -3.34
N SER A 24 -2.51 7.20 -3.49
CA SER A 24 -2.82 6.09 -2.58
C SER A 24 -2.41 6.41 -1.13
N ASN A 25 -1.27 7.07 -0.94
CA ASN A 25 -0.81 7.49 0.38
C ASN A 25 -1.64 8.65 0.95
N MET A 26 -2.09 9.59 0.11
CA MET A 26 -3.06 10.60 0.54
C MET A 26 -4.40 9.98 0.95
N ALA A 27 -4.83 8.91 0.29
CA ALA A 27 -6.02 8.16 0.69
C ALA A 27 -5.81 7.46 2.04
N ASN A 28 -4.65 6.83 2.27
CA ASN A 28 -4.29 6.23 3.56
C ASN A 28 -4.21 7.28 4.69
N LEU A 29 -3.71 8.49 4.41
CA LEU A 29 -3.79 9.62 5.35
C LEU A 29 -5.23 9.97 5.72
N THR A 30 -6.12 9.99 4.73
CA THR A 30 -7.53 10.30 4.93
C THR A 30 -8.19 9.26 5.85
N ILE A 31 -7.82 7.98 5.72
CA ILE A 31 -8.24 6.92 6.63
C ILE A 31 -7.77 7.22 8.06
N SER A 32 -6.49 7.59 8.23
CA SER A 32 -5.93 7.92 9.55
C SER A 32 -6.62 9.12 10.19
N PHE A 33 -6.94 10.17 9.43
CA PHE A 33 -7.74 11.29 9.92
C PHE A 33 -9.17 10.86 10.27
N GLY A 34 -9.80 10.02 9.45
CA GLY A 34 -11.11 9.45 9.75
C GLY A 34 -11.14 8.67 11.06
N ILE A 35 -10.07 7.90 11.35
CA ILE A 35 -9.91 7.19 12.62
C ILE A 35 -9.73 8.16 13.80
N LEU A 36 -8.93 9.22 13.63
CA LEU A 36 -8.74 10.24 14.68
C LEU A 36 -10.03 10.97 15.06
N PHE A 37 -10.86 11.31 14.07
CA PHE A 37 -12.12 12.01 14.29
C PHE A 37 -13.32 11.07 14.47
N SER A 38 -13.10 9.75 14.48
CA SER A 38 -14.15 8.73 14.51
C SER A 38 -15.23 8.90 13.42
N ASP A 39 -14.85 9.46 12.26
CA ASP A 39 -15.73 9.70 11.12
C ASP A 39 -15.63 8.55 10.12
N TYR A 40 -16.63 7.68 10.14
CA TYR A 40 -16.74 6.53 9.25
C TYR A 40 -16.83 6.90 7.77
N SER A 41 -17.35 8.08 7.43
CA SER A 41 -17.47 8.52 6.03
C SER A 41 -16.10 8.79 5.43
N LEU A 42 -15.22 9.43 6.19
CA LEU A 42 -13.83 9.68 5.81
C LEU A 42 -13.03 8.37 5.69
N ILE A 43 -13.25 7.42 6.61
CA ILE A 43 -12.64 6.09 6.55
C ILE A 43 -13.06 5.35 5.28
N LEU A 44 -14.35 5.35 4.95
CA LEU A 44 -14.87 4.67 3.76
C LEU A 44 -14.35 5.31 2.47
N PHE A 45 -14.33 6.65 2.40
CA PHE A 45 -13.83 7.36 1.23
C PHE A 45 -12.32 7.12 1.02
N GLY A 46 -11.53 7.23 2.10
CA GLY A 46 -10.10 6.92 2.07
C GLY A 46 -9.83 5.45 1.73
N GLY A 47 -10.61 4.53 2.30
CA GLY A 47 -10.52 3.09 2.03
C GLY A 47 -10.82 2.75 0.57
N PHE A 48 -11.86 3.35 0.00
CA PHE A 48 -12.17 3.23 -1.42
C PHE A 48 -11.03 3.75 -2.29
N GLY A 49 -10.54 4.95 -2.02
CA GLY A 49 -9.43 5.56 -2.76
C GLY A 49 -8.17 4.68 -2.71
N SER A 50 -7.76 4.27 -1.52
CA SER A 50 -6.61 3.39 -1.31
C SER A 50 -6.76 2.08 -2.09
N ALA A 51 -7.89 1.39 -1.96
CA ALA A 51 -8.14 0.14 -2.66
C ALA A 51 -8.24 0.31 -4.19
N PHE A 52 -8.69 1.47 -4.67
CA PHE A 52 -8.75 1.78 -6.10
C PHE A 52 -7.35 2.00 -6.67
N PHE A 53 -6.55 2.90 -6.06
CA PHE A 53 -5.19 3.17 -6.54
C PHE A 53 -4.26 1.98 -6.36
N MET A 54 -4.40 1.19 -5.29
CA MET A 54 -3.66 -0.06 -5.14
C MET A 54 -3.98 -1.06 -6.26
N GLY A 55 -5.23 -1.06 -6.76
CA GLY A 55 -5.62 -1.83 -7.94
C GLY A 55 -4.91 -1.41 -9.23
N ILE A 56 -4.51 -0.14 -9.34
CA ILE A 56 -3.73 0.39 -10.48
C ILE A 56 -2.23 0.14 -10.30
N ILE A 57 -1.75 0.21 -9.06
CA ILE A 57 -0.33 0.09 -8.70
C ILE A 57 0.14 -1.37 -8.81
N ASN A 58 -0.62 -2.32 -8.24
CA ASN A 58 -0.21 -3.72 -8.12
C ASN A 58 0.17 -4.38 -9.48
N PRO A 59 -0.66 -4.32 -10.54
CA PRO A 59 -0.30 -4.92 -11.83
C PRO A 59 0.96 -4.29 -12.46
N LYS A 60 1.15 -2.98 -12.30
CA LYS A 60 2.34 -2.29 -12.82
C LYS A 60 3.62 -2.67 -12.06
N LEU A 61 3.53 -2.79 -10.73
CA LEU A 61 4.66 -3.21 -9.90
C LEU A 61 5.06 -4.65 -10.20
N GLN A 62 4.08 -5.54 -10.40
CA GLN A 62 4.31 -6.90 -10.84
C GLN A 62 5.01 -6.91 -12.21
N GLU A 63 4.51 -6.16 -13.20
CA GLU A 63 5.14 -6.08 -14.53
C GLU A 63 6.59 -5.57 -14.47
N LEU A 64 6.87 -4.54 -13.66
CA LEU A 64 8.23 -4.02 -13.48
C LEU A 64 9.18 -5.04 -12.84
N PHE A 65 8.68 -5.78 -11.85
CA PHE A 65 9.47 -6.81 -11.17
C PHE A 65 9.75 -7.99 -12.11
N PHE A 66 8.72 -8.47 -12.82
CA PHE A 66 8.87 -9.60 -13.74
C PHE A 66 9.76 -9.29 -14.95
N LYS A 67 9.83 -8.03 -15.40
CA LYS A 67 10.80 -7.63 -16.45
C LYS A 67 12.27 -7.83 -16.06
N GLN A 68 12.57 -7.89 -14.76
CA GLN A 68 13.94 -8.07 -14.26
C GLN A 68 14.26 -9.54 -13.95
N VAL A 69 13.29 -10.44 -14.07
CA VAL A 69 13.41 -11.84 -13.66
C VAL A 69 13.63 -12.74 -14.88
N PRO A 70 14.64 -13.64 -14.86
CA PRO A 70 14.85 -14.62 -15.93
C PRO A 70 13.69 -15.64 -15.99
N GLU A 71 13.21 -15.94 -17.19
CA GLU A 71 12.02 -16.79 -17.46
C GLU A 71 12.14 -18.19 -16.85
N ASP A 72 13.35 -18.75 -16.82
CA ASP A 72 13.69 -20.06 -16.28
C ASP A 72 13.54 -20.17 -14.75
N LYS A 73 13.43 -19.04 -14.04
CA LYS A 73 13.24 -19.00 -12.57
C LYS A 73 11.97 -18.26 -12.13
N MET A 74 11.11 -17.89 -13.08
CA MET A 74 9.97 -17.01 -12.84
C MET A 74 9.02 -17.58 -11.77
N GLY A 75 8.65 -18.86 -11.88
CA GLY A 75 7.75 -19.50 -10.91
C GLY A 75 8.33 -19.64 -9.49
N ALA A 76 9.64 -19.91 -9.37
CA ALA A 76 10.30 -20.01 -8.06
C ALA A 76 10.42 -18.63 -7.38
N ILE A 77 10.74 -17.60 -8.17
CA ILE A 77 10.84 -16.22 -7.67
C ILE A 77 9.46 -15.66 -7.31
N GLU A 78 8.44 -15.92 -8.12
CA GLU A 78 7.06 -15.50 -7.84
C GLU A 78 6.53 -16.13 -6.53
N SER A 79 6.73 -17.44 -6.36
CA SER A 79 6.43 -18.17 -5.13
C SER A 79 7.18 -17.58 -3.93
N GLY A 80 8.48 -17.35 -4.06
CA GLY A 80 9.31 -16.78 -3.00
C GLY A 80 8.91 -15.35 -2.63
N LEU A 81 8.57 -14.53 -3.62
CA LEU A 81 8.09 -13.17 -3.43
C LEU A 81 6.72 -13.15 -2.74
N GLY A 82 5.79 -14.01 -3.18
CA GLY A 82 4.48 -14.16 -2.57
C GLY A 82 4.58 -14.59 -1.11
N PHE A 83 5.47 -15.55 -0.82
CA PHE A 83 5.76 -15.97 0.55
C PHE A 83 6.35 -14.81 1.38
N LEU A 84 7.33 -14.09 0.87
CA LEU A 84 7.95 -12.95 1.56
C LEU A 84 6.93 -11.85 1.86
N ILE A 85 6.16 -11.42 0.86
CA ILE A 85 5.18 -10.34 1.00
C ILE A 85 4.10 -10.74 2.03
N THR A 86 3.61 -11.98 1.94
CA THR A 86 2.57 -12.46 2.84
C THR A 86 3.11 -12.67 4.25
N CYS A 87 4.23 -13.36 4.41
CA CYS A 87 4.79 -13.70 5.72
C CYS A 87 5.33 -12.46 6.44
N ILE A 88 6.20 -11.67 5.80
CA ILE A 88 6.75 -10.45 6.41
C ILE A 88 5.67 -9.40 6.60
N GLY A 89 4.82 -9.19 5.60
CA GLY A 89 3.73 -8.21 5.69
C GLY A 89 2.75 -8.56 6.81
N SER A 90 2.35 -9.82 6.93
CA SER A 90 1.43 -10.27 7.99
C SER A 90 2.06 -10.18 9.38
N LEU A 91 3.30 -10.62 9.56
CA LEU A 91 4.03 -10.49 10.83
C LEU A 91 4.16 -9.03 11.26
N LEU A 92 4.55 -8.14 10.33
CA LEU A 92 4.71 -6.72 10.62
C LEU A 92 3.35 -6.07 10.97
N SER A 93 2.29 -6.41 10.24
CA SER A 93 0.94 -5.94 10.53
C SER A 93 0.46 -6.41 11.90
N MET A 94 0.67 -7.68 12.24
CA MET A 94 0.25 -8.27 13.50
C MET A 94 1.02 -7.66 14.68
N PHE A 95 2.31 -7.40 14.50
CA PHE A 95 3.13 -6.70 15.48
C PHE A 95 2.67 -5.26 15.73
N MET A 96 2.29 -4.53 14.67
CA MET A 96 1.75 -3.17 14.81
C MET A 96 0.39 -3.16 15.53
N VAL A 97 -0.50 -4.10 15.22
CA VAL A 97 -1.79 -4.26 15.93
C VAL A 97 -1.55 -4.63 17.40
N PHE A 98 -0.59 -5.49 17.67
CA PHE A 98 -0.20 -5.84 19.04
C PHE A 98 0.23 -4.60 19.83
N ILE A 99 1.14 -3.77 19.29
CA ILE A 99 1.55 -2.50 19.92
C ILE A 99 0.36 -1.56 20.14
N ALA A 100 -0.53 -1.46 19.14
CA ALA A 100 -1.72 -0.60 19.24
C ALA A 100 -2.70 -1.06 20.33
N THR A 101 -2.74 -2.36 20.65
CA THR A 101 -3.70 -2.95 21.60
C THR A 101 -3.18 -2.96 23.05
N GLN A 102 -1.87 -2.99 23.26
CA GLN A 102 -1.27 -3.14 24.61
C GLN A 102 -1.23 -1.86 25.44
N HIS A 103 -1.39 -0.68 24.83
CA HIS A 103 -1.32 0.61 25.51
C HIS A 103 -2.53 1.49 25.16
N THR A 104 -2.86 2.42 26.06
CA THR A 104 -3.94 3.44 25.98
C THR A 104 -4.05 4.10 24.59
N GLU A 105 -5.19 4.74 24.28
CA GLU A 105 -5.52 5.43 23.00
C GLU A 105 -4.33 6.12 22.30
N LEU A 106 -3.41 6.71 23.06
CA LEU A 106 -2.17 7.30 22.58
C LEU A 106 -1.29 6.37 21.71
N SER A 107 -1.11 5.09 22.07
CA SER A 107 -0.25 4.16 21.32
C SER A 107 -0.85 3.75 19.98
N ALA A 108 -2.19 3.64 19.92
CA ALA A 108 -2.92 3.38 18.68
C ALA A 108 -2.78 4.56 17.71
N HIS A 109 -2.83 5.80 18.21
CA HIS A 109 -2.58 6.97 17.38
C HIS A 109 -1.11 7.08 16.93
N LEU A 110 -0.17 6.69 17.78
CA LEU A 110 1.26 6.73 17.48
C LEU A 110 1.65 5.65 16.46
N SER A 111 1.10 4.44 16.55
CA SER A 111 1.31 3.37 15.55
C SER A 111 0.71 3.74 14.19
N MET A 112 -0.48 4.35 14.17
CA MET A 112 -1.09 4.90 12.95
C MET A 112 -0.22 6.01 12.34
N GLY A 113 0.34 6.89 13.17
CA GLY A 113 1.28 7.93 12.74
C GLY A 113 2.54 7.34 12.08
N ILE A 114 3.11 6.28 12.64
CA ILE A 114 4.29 5.59 12.10
C ILE A 114 3.97 4.92 10.75
N LEU A 115 2.81 4.27 10.62
CA LEU A 115 2.39 3.63 9.36
C LEU A 115 2.17 4.65 8.24
N VAL A 116 1.59 5.80 8.55
CA VAL A 116 1.45 6.91 7.60
C VAL A 116 2.82 7.49 7.23
N PHE A 117 3.68 7.74 8.22
CA PHE A 117 4.99 8.36 7.99
C PHE A 117 5.92 7.46 7.16
N SER A 118 5.96 6.16 7.46
CA SER A 118 6.70 5.19 6.66
C SER A 118 6.22 5.15 5.20
N SER A 119 4.92 5.28 4.97
CA SER A 119 4.34 5.39 3.62
C SER A 119 4.86 6.63 2.86
N PHE A 120 5.06 7.75 3.55
CA PHE A 120 5.68 8.96 2.94
C PHE A 120 7.17 8.82 2.67
N LEU A 121 7.91 8.12 3.53
CA LEU A 121 9.33 7.84 3.31
C LEU A 121 9.53 6.99 2.05
N LEU A 122 8.67 6.01 1.79
CA LEU A 122 8.71 5.18 0.58
C LEU A 122 8.56 6.00 -0.72
N VAL A 123 7.80 7.11 -0.70
CA VAL A 123 7.68 8.02 -1.86
C VAL A 123 8.96 8.81 -2.10
N ARG A 124 9.76 9.07 -1.06
CA ARG A 124 11.04 9.77 -1.15
C ARG A 124 12.24 8.87 -1.46
N ILE A 125 12.10 7.54 -1.39
CA ILE A 125 13.14 6.64 -1.89
C ILE A 125 13.22 6.84 -3.40
N LYS A 126 14.26 7.59 -3.80
CA LYS A 126 14.63 7.86 -5.17
C LYS A 126 14.93 6.52 -5.83
N SER A 127 13.99 6.01 -6.63
CA SER A 127 14.29 4.99 -7.63
C SER A 127 15.12 5.69 -8.70
N ASP A 128 16.43 5.77 -8.47
CA ASP A 128 17.42 5.92 -9.53
C ASP A 128 17.50 4.56 -10.24
N VAL A 129 16.46 4.26 -11.03
CA VAL A 129 16.41 3.27 -12.10
C VAL A 129 15.50 3.82 -13.19
#